data_AF-A0A423U8S4-F1
#
_entry.id   AF-A0A423U8S4-F1
#
_cell.length_a   1.000
_cell.length_b   1.000
_cell.length_c   1.000
_cell.angle_alpha   90.00
_cell.angle_beta   90.00
_cell.angle_gamma   90.00
#
_symmetry.space_group_name_H-M   'P 1'
#
loop_
_entity.id
_entity.type
_entity.pdbx_description
1 polymer ?
#
loop_
_entity_poly.entity_id
_entity_poly.type
_entity_poly.pdbx_seq_one_letter_code
_entity_poly.pdbx_strand_id
1 'polypeptide(L)'
;MAVQLINTSERCVDEALEGLAAGNSGLVLLPEQRVVVERAWLAGGRRGVAVVTGGGSGHEPFAAGYVGEGMLASAVAGSVFTSPPPASVAAAIAAVGKDNPDGVLVVVFNYTGDRVNFGLAVERCRAAGMKVGMYVSGDDSALAQVTGTAGRRGLCGTLFVLKIVGAMVQTGATLEQALETCHKLGGAMGTIGFAASACQMPGAPKPLFTVPQGMLELGLGVHGEKGAATIKAGTASEVMKTLLDNLTREDSETRLDLQKGDDVAVIVNNLGCTSELEMGILRREAVIQLKQRGINPVRVYQGSLMTSLDMKGAHISVLRILDPTWVTFLDAPTSALAWPTPIIHKGGEDEAFSVPEYDLNLSAREALGSSYILKDPAHAHALRACLESLVAKVPQHEELLNTLDSGCGDGDCGTTLLLGIRAISDQLPSLPTTQPPPS
;
A
#
# COMPACT_ATOMS: atom_id res chain seq x y z
N MET A 1 -9.69 -13.47 -20.14
CA MET A 1 -10.35 -13.14 -18.86
C MET A 1 -9.46 -13.67 -17.76
N ALA A 2 -9.15 -12.88 -16.73
CA ALA A 2 -8.44 -13.42 -15.58
C ALA A 2 -9.36 -14.44 -14.89
N VAL A 3 -8.80 -15.58 -14.50
CA VAL A 3 -9.56 -16.61 -13.79
C VAL A 3 -9.69 -16.16 -12.33
N GLN A 4 -10.91 -16.01 -11.84
CA GLN A 4 -11.18 -15.75 -10.42
C GLN A 4 -11.34 -17.08 -9.69
N LEU A 5 -10.63 -17.24 -8.58
CA LEU A 5 -10.69 -18.44 -7.73
C LEU A 5 -11.84 -18.29 -6.72
N ILE A 6 -13.08 -18.44 -7.22
CA ILE A 6 -14.31 -18.35 -6.43
C ILE A 6 -15.23 -19.51 -6.79
N ASN A 7 -16.05 -19.98 -5.84
CA ASN A 7 -17.10 -20.96 -6.15
C ASN A 7 -18.28 -20.28 -6.86
N THR A 8 -18.85 -19.24 -6.25
CA THR A 8 -19.87 -18.38 -6.86
C THR A 8 -19.70 -16.92 -6.43
N SER A 9 -20.20 -15.98 -7.25
CA SER A 9 -20.20 -14.54 -6.96
C SER A 9 -20.97 -14.18 -5.69
N GLU A 10 -22.05 -14.91 -5.39
CA GLU A 10 -22.95 -14.62 -4.27
C GLU A 10 -22.33 -15.01 -2.94
N ARG A 11 -21.56 -16.10 -2.92
CA ARG A 11 -20.95 -16.68 -1.72
C ARG A 11 -19.51 -16.25 -1.46
N CYS A 12 -18.84 -15.61 -2.42
CA CYS A 12 -17.41 -15.30 -2.31
C CYS A 12 -17.03 -14.52 -1.03
N VAL A 13 -17.89 -13.59 -0.58
CA VAL A 13 -17.68 -12.84 0.67
C VAL A 13 -17.80 -13.77 1.89
N ASP A 14 -18.84 -14.59 1.93
CA ASP A 14 -19.09 -15.51 3.05
C ASP A 14 -17.96 -16.52 3.18
N GLU A 15 -17.55 -17.12 2.06
CA GLU A 15 -16.45 -18.09 1.99
C GLU A 15 -15.10 -17.47 2.38
N ALA A 16 -14.84 -16.22 2.00
CA ALA A 16 -13.63 -15.50 2.40
C ALA A 16 -13.59 -15.24 3.92
N LEU A 17 -14.72 -14.84 4.52
CA LEU A 17 -14.84 -14.64 5.96
C LEU A 17 -14.75 -15.95 6.75
N GLU A 18 -15.36 -17.02 6.23
CA GLU A 18 -15.23 -18.39 6.77
C GLU A 18 -13.76 -18.82 6.79
N GLY A 19 -13.02 -18.58 5.70
CA GLY A 19 -11.58 -18.84 5.60
C GLY A 19 -10.76 -18.06 6.63
N LEU A 20 -11.04 -16.76 6.80
CA LEU A 20 -10.39 -15.93 7.81
C LEU A 20 -10.64 -16.45 9.23
N ALA A 21 -11.90 -16.74 9.57
CA ALA A 21 -12.27 -17.21 10.90
C ALA A 21 -11.73 -18.62 11.21
N ALA A 22 -11.70 -19.51 10.21
CA ALA A 22 -11.11 -20.83 10.33
C ALA A 22 -9.59 -20.78 10.58
N GLY A 23 -8.91 -19.79 9.98
CA GLY A 23 -7.47 -19.57 10.14
C GLY A 23 -7.05 -18.85 11.43
N ASN A 24 -7.99 -18.32 12.22
CA ASN A 24 -7.67 -17.51 13.40
C ASN A 24 -8.60 -17.81 14.59
N SER A 25 -8.07 -18.51 15.59
CA SER A 25 -8.81 -18.86 16.81
C SER A 25 -9.20 -17.64 17.66
N GLY A 26 -8.56 -16.48 17.48
CA GLY A 26 -8.91 -15.22 18.14
C GLY A 26 -10.16 -14.54 17.58
N LEU A 27 -10.70 -15.01 16.46
CA LEU A 27 -11.86 -14.42 15.79
C LEU A 27 -13.10 -15.30 15.91
N VAL A 28 -14.27 -14.65 15.86
CA VAL A 28 -15.59 -15.29 15.77
C VAL A 28 -16.35 -14.65 14.61
N LEU A 29 -16.84 -15.49 13.69
CA LEU A 29 -17.72 -15.07 12.61
C LEU A 29 -19.18 -15.21 13.04
N LEU A 30 -19.97 -14.15 12.87
CA LEU A 30 -21.43 -14.16 12.88
C LEU A 30 -21.87 -14.24 11.40
N PRO A 31 -22.11 -15.45 10.86
CA PRO A 31 -22.18 -15.67 9.41
C PRO A 31 -23.39 -14.96 8.78
N GLU A 32 -24.54 -14.98 9.44
CA GLU A 32 -25.77 -14.36 8.91
C GLU A 32 -25.65 -12.85 8.71
N GLN A 33 -24.81 -12.18 9.51
CA GLN A 33 -24.63 -10.73 9.46
C GLN A 33 -23.31 -10.32 8.80
N ARG A 34 -22.44 -11.26 8.41
CA ARG A 34 -21.08 -11.01 7.92
C ARG A 34 -20.26 -10.13 8.86
N VAL A 35 -20.31 -10.46 10.15
CA VAL A 35 -19.58 -9.75 11.20
C VAL A 35 -18.47 -10.62 11.75
N VAL A 36 -17.25 -10.09 11.80
CA VAL A 36 -16.11 -10.71 12.47
C VAL A 36 -15.86 -9.95 13.77
N VAL A 37 -15.80 -10.68 14.88
CA VAL A 37 -15.62 -10.13 16.23
C VAL A 37 -14.38 -10.74 16.86
N GLU A 38 -13.60 -9.94 17.58
CA GLU A 38 -12.53 -10.47 18.43
C GLU A 38 -13.17 -11.25 19.60
N ARG A 39 -12.81 -12.54 19.72
CA ARG A 39 -13.44 -13.49 20.64
C ARG A 39 -13.50 -13.00 22.09
N ALA A 40 -12.46 -12.29 22.55
CA ALA A 40 -12.38 -11.83 23.93
C ALA A 40 -13.49 -10.84 24.30
N TRP A 41 -14.04 -10.06 23.35
CA TRP A 41 -15.21 -9.22 23.60
C TRP A 41 -16.45 -10.03 23.94
N LEU A 42 -16.73 -11.09 23.16
CA LEU A 42 -17.89 -11.97 23.39
C LEU A 42 -17.78 -12.75 24.71
N ALA A 43 -16.56 -13.06 25.13
CA ALA A 43 -16.30 -13.73 26.40
C ALA A 43 -16.28 -12.78 27.61
N GLY A 44 -16.50 -11.47 27.42
CA GLY A 44 -16.42 -10.46 28.48
C GLY A 44 -15.00 -10.20 29.01
N GLY A 45 -13.98 -10.66 28.27
CA GLY A 45 -12.55 -10.52 28.59
C GLY A 45 -11.94 -9.17 28.20
N ARG A 46 -12.72 -8.28 27.59
CA ARG A 46 -12.30 -6.92 27.19
C ARG A 46 -13.04 -5.84 27.99
N ARG A 47 -12.39 -4.69 28.11
CA ARG A 47 -12.87 -3.44 28.75
C ARG A 47 -12.37 -2.25 27.94
N GLY A 48 -12.91 -1.06 28.19
CA GLY A 48 -12.59 0.14 27.43
C GLY A 48 -13.47 0.30 26.20
N VAL A 49 -13.17 1.35 25.42
CA VAL A 49 -13.94 1.66 24.21
C VAL A 49 -13.71 0.60 23.14
N ALA A 50 -14.77 0.02 22.60
CA ALA A 50 -14.69 -0.89 21.46
C ALA A 50 -14.62 -0.10 20.14
N VAL A 51 -13.68 -0.43 19.26
CA VAL A 51 -13.59 0.20 17.93
C VAL A 51 -14.21 -0.71 16.88
N VAL A 52 -15.17 -0.18 16.12
CA VAL A 52 -15.92 -0.90 15.09
C VAL A 52 -15.82 -0.16 13.77
N THR A 53 -15.62 -0.89 12.67
CA THR A 53 -15.67 -0.35 11.31
C THR A 53 -16.19 -1.40 10.34
N GLY A 54 -16.23 -1.07 9.05
CA GLY A 54 -16.67 -1.98 8.01
C GLY A 54 -16.94 -1.24 6.71
N GLY A 55 -17.52 -1.94 5.75
CA GLY A 55 -17.81 -1.42 4.43
C GLY A 55 -18.11 -2.55 3.44
N GLY A 56 -18.11 -2.22 2.15
CA GLY A 56 -18.17 -3.23 1.09
C GLY A 56 -16.96 -4.18 1.14
N SER A 57 -17.16 -5.42 0.70
CA SER A 57 -16.06 -6.38 0.53
C SER A 57 -15.27 -6.09 -0.76
N GLY A 58 -14.13 -6.75 -0.96
CA GLY A 58 -13.24 -6.51 -2.10
C GLY A 58 -12.09 -5.57 -1.80
N HIS A 59 -11.90 -5.22 -0.53
CA HIS A 59 -10.79 -4.40 -0.03
C HIS A 59 -9.88 -5.18 0.92
N GLU A 60 -10.00 -6.51 0.92
CA GLU A 60 -9.29 -7.39 1.84
C GLU A 60 -7.78 -7.10 1.79
N PRO A 61 -7.10 -7.04 2.96
CA PRO A 61 -7.55 -7.51 4.26
C PRO A 61 -8.50 -6.57 5.02
N PHE A 62 -8.78 -5.37 4.51
CA PHE A 62 -9.79 -4.50 5.12
C PHE A 62 -11.21 -5.06 4.93
N ALA A 63 -12.08 -5.07 5.93
CA ALA A 63 -11.85 -4.62 7.31
C ALA A 63 -11.47 -5.77 8.27
N ALA A 64 -11.90 -7.00 7.97
CA ALA A 64 -11.89 -8.10 8.95
C ALA A 64 -10.48 -8.56 9.37
N GLY A 65 -9.46 -8.39 8.52
CA GLY A 65 -8.06 -8.67 8.86
C GLY A 65 -7.48 -7.74 9.93
N TYR A 66 -8.17 -6.62 10.23
CA TYR A 66 -7.78 -5.66 11.27
C TYR A 66 -8.48 -5.89 12.62
N VAL A 67 -9.29 -6.95 12.75
CA VAL A 67 -9.90 -7.36 14.02
C VAL A 67 -8.86 -8.02 14.92
N GLY A 68 -8.72 -7.49 16.13
CA GLY A 68 -7.71 -7.93 17.08
C GLY A 68 -7.45 -6.89 18.17
N GLU A 69 -6.82 -7.34 19.25
CA GLU A 69 -6.34 -6.50 20.34
C GLU A 69 -5.48 -5.35 19.82
N GLY A 70 -5.70 -4.14 20.31
CA GLY A 70 -4.93 -2.97 19.89
C GLY A 70 -5.34 -2.39 18.54
N MET A 71 -6.39 -2.92 17.89
CA MET A 71 -7.04 -2.37 16.69
C MET A 71 -8.57 -2.44 16.77
N LEU A 72 -9.22 -3.31 15.99
CA LEU A 72 -10.68 -3.39 15.94
C LEU A 72 -11.24 -4.46 16.88
N ALA A 73 -12.32 -4.13 17.58
CA ALA A 73 -13.12 -5.07 18.35
C ALA A 73 -14.02 -5.92 17.44
N SER A 74 -14.58 -5.31 16.39
CA SER A 74 -15.33 -6.02 15.36
C SER A 74 -15.31 -5.29 14.02
N ALA A 75 -15.50 -6.04 12.95
CA ALA A 75 -15.67 -5.54 11.59
C ALA A 75 -16.93 -6.12 10.94
N VAL A 76 -17.61 -5.33 10.12
CA VAL A 76 -18.79 -5.76 9.35
C VAL A 76 -18.52 -5.65 7.84
N ALA A 77 -18.85 -6.69 7.10
CA ALA A 77 -18.66 -6.75 5.66
C ALA A 77 -20.00 -6.75 4.91
N GLY A 78 -20.12 -5.87 3.91
CA GLY A 78 -21.20 -5.89 2.94
C GLY A 78 -20.88 -6.80 1.76
N SER A 79 -21.72 -6.76 0.73
CA SER A 79 -21.37 -7.38 -0.56
C SER A 79 -20.18 -6.66 -1.20
N VAL A 80 -19.60 -7.22 -2.26
CA VAL A 80 -18.45 -6.60 -2.94
C VAL A 80 -18.80 -5.18 -3.40
N PHE A 81 -17.99 -4.21 -2.96
CA PHE A 81 -18.16 -2.76 -3.18
C PHE A 81 -19.53 -2.19 -2.78
N THR A 82 -20.24 -2.85 -1.88
CA THR A 82 -21.56 -2.42 -1.43
C THR A 82 -21.61 -2.37 0.10
N SER A 83 -21.96 -1.21 0.63
CA SER A 83 -22.11 -1.01 2.08
C SER A 83 -22.98 -2.07 2.76
N PRO A 84 -22.61 -2.57 3.96
CA PRO A 84 -23.41 -3.55 4.69
C PRO A 84 -24.77 -2.99 5.10
N PRO A 85 -25.81 -3.83 5.20
CA PRO A 85 -27.11 -3.41 5.69
C PRO A 85 -27.05 -2.86 7.13
N PRO A 86 -27.91 -1.89 7.49
CA PRO A 86 -27.93 -1.31 8.84
C PRO A 86 -28.12 -2.34 9.96
N ALA A 87 -28.84 -3.44 9.68
CA ALA A 87 -29.03 -4.53 10.65
C ALA A 87 -27.72 -5.27 10.95
N SER A 88 -26.89 -5.54 9.94
CA SER A 88 -25.57 -6.15 10.11
C SER A 88 -24.62 -5.23 10.87
N VAL A 89 -24.63 -3.93 10.55
CA VAL A 89 -23.83 -2.94 11.28
C VAL A 89 -24.26 -2.86 12.75
N ALA A 90 -25.56 -2.82 13.02
CA ALA A 90 -26.09 -2.83 14.38
C ALA A 90 -25.70 -4.11 15.14
N ALA A 91 -25.65 -5.26 14.47
CA ALA A 91 -25.18 -6.51 15.06
C ALA A 91 -23.69 -6.44 15.45
N ALA A 92 -22.83 -5.84 14.62
CA ALA A 92 -21.42 -5.63 14.96
C ALA A 92 -21.25 -4.72 16.18
N ILE A 93 -21.98 -3.60 16.22
CA ILE A 93 -21.97 -2.68 17.36
C ILE A 93 -22.49 -3.38 18.62
N ALA A 94 -23.62 -4.11 18.52
CA ALA A 94 -24.23 -4.81 19.65
C ALA A 94 -23.33 -5.91 20.22
N ALA A 95 -22.60 -6.63 19.36
CA ALA A 95 -21.71 -7.73 19.76
C ALA A 95 -20.63 -7.29 20.76
N VAL A 96 -20.18 -6.04 20.68
CA VAL A 96 -19.09 -5.49 21.53
C VAL A 96 -19.56 -4.39 22.48
N GLY A 97 -20.79 -3.90 22.31
CA GLY A 97 -21.29 -2.72 23.01
C GLY A 97 -22.42 -2.95 24.01
N LYS A 98 -23.20 -4.05 23.90
CA LYS A 98 -24.44 -4.22 24.69
C LYS A 98 -24.20 -4.16 26.20
N ASP A 99 -23.12 -4.78 26.65
CA ASP A 99 -22.72 -4.84 28.06
C ASP A 99 -21.44 -4.02 28.34
N ASN A 100 -21.11 -3.06 27.46
CA ASN A 100 -19.91 -2.24 27.56
C ASN A 100 -20.26 -0.79 27.96
N PRO A 101 -20.03 -0.38 29.23
CA PRO A 101 -20.33 0.98 29.69
C PRO A 101 -19.38 2.03 29.11
N ASP A 102 -18.18 1.64 28.65
CA ASP A 102 -17.17 2.57 28.11
C ASP A 102 -17.54 3.06 26.70
N GLY A 103 -18.37 2.27 26.00
CA GLY A 103 -19.00 2.62 24.73
C GLY A 103 -18.29 2.07 23.49
N VAL A 104 -18.84 2.41 22.33
CA VAL A 104 -18.38 1.94 21.03
C VAL A 104 -18.06 3.15 20.14
N LEU A 105 -16.84 3.18 19.59
CA LEU A 105 -16.46 4.09 18.52
C LEU A 105 -16.68 3.40 17.17
N VAL A 106 -17.53 3.99 16.34
CA VAL A 106 -17.79 3.54 14.97
C VAL A 106 -17.05 4.44 13.99
N VAL A 107 -16.04 3.89 13.29
CA VAL A 107 -15.30 4.59 12.23
C VAL A 107 -15.93 4.22 10.89
N VAL A 108 -16.41 5.23 10.16
CA VAL A 108 -17.18 5.07 8.92
C VAL A 108 -16.45 5.74 7.77
N PHE A 109 -16.29 5.06 6.65
CA PHE A 109 -15.68 5.65 5.46
C PHE A 109 -16.66 6.63 4.81
N ASN A 110 -16.18 7.74 4.28
CA ASN A 110 -17.03 8.78 3.71
C ASN A 110 -17.57 8.43 2.31
N TYR A 111 -18.39 7.38 2.25
CA TYR A 111 -19.21 7.00 1.12
C TYR A 111 -20.68 7.10 1.50
N THR A 112 -21.53 7.53 0.56
CA THR A 112 -22.96 7.77 0.84
C THR A 112 -23.66 6.55 1.43
N GLY A 113 -23.42 5.36 0.85
CA GLY A 113 -23.99 4.11 1.35
C GLY A 113 -23.58 3.82 2.79
N ASP A 114 -22.28 3.93 3.10
CA ASP A 114 -21.76 3.69 4.44
C ASP A 114 -22.29 4.69 5.45
N ARG A 115 -22.32 5.99 5.12
CA ARG A 115 -22.86 7.02 6.03
C ARG A 115 -24.31 6.76 6.39
N VAL A 116 -25.14 6.42 5.41
CA VAL A 116 -26.57 6.17 5.62
C VAL A 116 -26.75 4.89 6.44
N ASN A 117 -26.08 3.79 6.06
CA ASN A 117 -26.28 2.51 6.72
C ASN A 117 -25.71 2.48 8.15
N PHE A 118 -24.48 2.98 8.34
CA PHE A 118 -23.87 3.05 9.66
C PHE A 118 -24.55 4.10 10.54
N GLY A 119 -24.94 5.26 9.98
CA GLY A 119 -25.69 6.27 10.72
C GLY A 119 -27.01 5.72 11.27
N LEU A 120 -27.78 5.02 10.44
CA LEU A 120 -29.02 4.38 10.89
C LEU A 120 -28.78 3.30 11.96
N ALA A 121 -27.72 2.51 11.83
CA ALA A 121 -27.35 1.50 12.82
C ALA A 121 -26.93 2.13 14.16
N VAL A 122 -26.12 3.19 14.13
CA VAL A 122 -25.70 3.96 15.31
C VAL A 122 -26.91 4.52 16.04
N GLU A 123 -27.86 5.14 15.34
CA GLU A 123 -29.09 5.66 15.96
C GLU A 123 -29.95 4.56 16.57
N ARG A 124 -30.05 3.39 15.93
CA ARG A 124 -30.75 2.22 16.50
C ARG A 124 -30.09 1.73 17.79
N CYS A 125 -28.76 1.63 17.81
CA CYS A 125 -28.02 1.20 19.01
C CYS A 125 -28.13 2.24 20.14
N ARG A 126 -28.09 3.54 19.83
CA ARG A 126 -28.33 4.62 20.80
C ARG A 126 -29.74 4.56 21.39
N ALA A 127 -30.75 4.35 20.54
CA ALA A 127 -32.14 4.18 20.99
C ALA A 127 -32.32 2.93 21.87
N ALA A 128 -31.48 1.91 21.70
CA ALA A 128 -31.42 0.73 22.57
C ALA A 128 -30.61 0.95 23.88
N GLY A 129 -30.13 2.17 24.14
CA GLY A 129 -29.43 2.56 25.37
C GLY A 129 -27.91 2.41 25.34
N MET A 130 -27.32 2.09 24.18
CA MET A 130 -25.86 1.92 24.06
C MET A 130 -25.15 3.26 23.92
N LYS A 131 -23.97 3.41 24.57
CA LYS A 131 -23.08 4.55 24.36
C LYS A 131 -22.30 4.36 23.05
N VAL A 132 -22.69 5.06 21.99
CA VAL A 132 -22.07 4.92 20.65
C VAL A 132 -21.65 6.28 20.08
N GLY A 133 -20.38 6.39 19.70
CA GLY A 133 -19.79 7.52 19.00
C GLY A 133 -19.54 7.15 17.54
N MET A 134 -19.62 8.13 16.64
CA MET A 134 -19.40 7.91 15.21
C MET A 134 -18.43 8.96 14.66
N TYR A 135 -17.40 8.49 13.95
CA TYR A 135 -16.47 9.33 13.21
C TYR A 135 -16.52 8.96 11.72
N VAL A 136 -16.64 9.96 10.85
CA VAL A 136 -16.61 9.78 9.39
C VAL A 136 -15.22 10.14 8.88
N SER A 137 -14.52 9.15 8.35
CA SER A 137 -13.16 9.27 7.82
C SER A 137 -13.15 9.67 6.35
N GLY A 138 -12.36 10.69 6.03
CA GLY A 138 -12.16 11.20 4.67
C GLY A 138 -10.75 11.74 4.50
N ASP A 139 -9.86 10.91 3.98
CA ASP A 139 -8.43 11.18 3.77
C ASP A 139 -8.06 11.39 2.30
N ASP A 140 -8.97 11.12 1.35
CA ASP A 140 -8.70 11.35 -0.07
C ASP A 140 -8.38 12.81 -0.38
N SER A 141 -7.27 13.01 -1.08
CA SER A 141 -6.72 14.32 -1.44
C SER A 141 -6.61 14.50 -2.96
N ALA A 142 -7.25 13.63 -3.74
CA ALA A 142 -7.25 13.69 -5.19
C ALA A 142 -8.06 14.87 -5.77
N LEU A 143 -9.17 15.23 -5.13
CA LEU A 143 -10.10 16.24 -5.64
C LEU A 143 -9.76 17.62 -5.06
N ALA A 144 -9.48 18.59 -5.94
CA ALA A 144 -9.12 19.96 -5.54
C ALA A 144 -10.21 20.69 -4.76
N GLN A 145 -11.47 20.36 -5.04
CA GLN A 145 -12.67 20.94 -4.42
C GLN A 145 -13.62 19.81 -4.04
N VAL A 146 -14.19 19.91 -2.85
CA VAL A 146 -15.20 18.95 -2.37
C VAL A 146 -16.63 19.50 -2.51
N THR A 147 -16.77 20.70 -3.03
CA THR A 147 -18.08 21.33 -3.29
C THR A 147 -18.88 20.49 -4.29
N GLY A 148 -20.08 20.07 -3.89
CA GLY A 148 -20.96 19.21 -4.70
C GLY A 148 -20.70 17.70 -4.57
N THR A 149 -19.75 17.28 -3.73
CA THR A 149 -19.53 15.88 -3.35
C THR A 149 -19.99 15.62 -1.92
N ALA A 150 -19.94 14.36 -1.46
CA ALA A 150 -20.17 14.00 -0.06
C ALA A 150 -18.99 14.39 0.88
N GLY A 151 -17.95 15.05 0.37
CA GLY A 151 -16.68 15.31 1.04
C GLY A 151 -15.54 14.44 0.49
N ARG A 152 -14.39 14.44 1.17
CA ARG A 152 -13.23 13.58 0.86
C ARG A 152 -13.59 12.11 1.05
N ARG A 153 -13.33 11.23 0.08
CA ARG A 153 -13.53 9.77 0.24
C ARG A 153 -12.65 9.23 1.38
N GLY A 154 -13.11 8.18 2.06
CA GLY A 154 -12.26 7.41 2.97
C GLY A 154 -11.43 6.41 2.18
N LEU A 155 -10.12 6.42 2.33
CA LEU A 155 -9.16 5.52 1.67
C LEU A 155 -8.21 4.91 2.72
N CYS A 156 -7.06 4.43 2.26
CA CYS A 156 -6.11 3.64 3.05
C CYS A 156 -5.52 4.41 4.26
N GLY A 157 -5.46 5.74 4.22
CA GLY A 157 -5.02 6.56 5.36
C GLY A 157 -5.89 6.38 6.60
N THR A 158 -7.16 5.98 6.43
CA THR A 158 -8.05 5.63 7.55
C THR A 158 -7.47 4.52 8.43
N LEU A 159 -6.60 3.65 7.90
CA LEU A 159 -5.92 2.62 8.71
C LEU A 159 -5.03 3.22 9.82
N PHE A 160 -4.49 4.44 9.65
CA PHE A 160 -3.82 5.16 10.73
C PHE A 160 -4.77 5.44 11.90
N VAL A 161 -6.01 5.84 11.61
CA VAL A 161 -7.04 6.07 12.64
C VAL A 161 -7.31 4.78 13.39
N LEU A 162 -7.54 3.69 12.66
CA LEU A 162 -7.86 2.40 13.28
C LEU A 162 -6.72 1.90 14.17
N LYS A 163 -5.46 2.04 13.72
CA LYS A 163 -4.31 1.63 14.52
C LYS A 163 -4.09 2.51 15.74
N ILE A 164 -4.06 3.83 15.54
CA ILE A 164 -3.72 4.77 16.61
C ILE A 164 -4.80 4.76 17.67
N VAL A 165 -6.07 4.85 17.27
CA VAL A 165 -7.19 4.88 18.21
C VAL A 165 -7.40 3.51 18.85
N GLY A 166 -7.27 2.43 18.08
CA GLY A 166 -7.34 1.06 18.60
C GLY A 166 -6.30 0.78 19.68
N ALA A 167 -5.08 1.30 19.55
CA ALA A 167 -4.06 1.21 20.59
C ALA A 167 -4.31 2.20 21.75
N MET A 168 -4.76 3.41 21.45
CA MET A 168 -5.09 4.44 22.45
C MET A 168 -6.17 3.98 23.44
N VAL A 169 -7.24 3.32 22.97
CA VAL A 169 -8.32 2.86 23.87
C VAL A 169 -7.87 1.75 24.82
N GLN A 170 -6.82 0.98 24.49
CA GLN A 170 -6.22 0.01 25.42
C GLN A 170 -5.58 0.69 26.63
N THR A 171 -5.22 1.97 26.53
CA THR A 171 -4.66 2.75 27.65
C THR A 171 -5.72 3.33 28.59
N GLY A 172 -7.00 2.99 28.38
CA GLY A 172 -8.12 3.50 29.18
C GLY A 172 -8.67 4.84 28.69
N ALA A 173 -8.38 5.23 27.43
CA ALA A 173 -8.94 6.43 26.85
C ALA A 173 -10.47 6.35 26.73
N THR A 174 -11.16 7.45 27.02
CA THR A 174 -12.61 7.57 26.91
C THR A 174 -13.06 7.68 25.45
N LEU A 175 -14.34 7.41 25.19
CA LEU A 175 -14.94 7.53 23.86
C LEU A 175 -14.80 8.95 23.30
N GLU A 176 -14.94 9.95 24.16
CA GLU A 176 -14.82 11.36 23.82
C GLU A 176 -13.40 11.72 23.39
N GLN A 177 -12.38 11.24 24.12
CA GLN A 177 -10.98 11.40 23.74
C GLN A 177 -10.65 10.67 22.43
N ALA A 178 -11.21 9.47 22.23
CA ALA A 178 -11.01 8.71 21.00
C ALA A 178 -11.60 9.45 19.79
N LEU A 179 -12.81 10.01 19.91
CA LEU A 179 -13.44 10.84 18.88
C LEU A 179 -12.62 12.10 18.56
N GLU A 180 -12.13 12.81 19.59
CA GLU A 180 -11.29 13.98 19.41
C GLU A 180 -10.00 13.63 18.64
N THR A 181 -9.35 12.52 19.00
CA THR A 181 -8.16 12.03 18.30
C THR A 181 -8.47 11.66 16.85
N CYS A 182 -9.61 11.01 16.55
CA CYS A 182 -10.03 10.76 15.16
C CYS A 182 -10.10 12.06 14.34
N HIS A 183 -10.69 13.11 14.88
CA HIS A 183 -10.80 14.41 14.19
C HIS A 183 -9.43 15.05 13.95
N LYS A 184 -8.53 15.00 14.94
CA LYS A 184 -7.15 15.50 14.80
C LYS A 184 -6.37 14.74 13.73
N LEU A 185 -6.47 13.40 13.75
CA LEU A 185 -5.84 12.56 12.74
C LEU A 185 -6.36 12.89 11.34
N GLY A 186 -7.68 12.94 11.15
CA GLY A 186 -8.30 13.22 9.85
C GLY A 186 -7.88 14.54 9.22
N GLY A 187 -7.65 15.57 10.04
CA GLY A 187 -7.13 16.87 9.58
C GLY A 187 -5.63 16.88 9.29
N ALA A 188 -4.89 15.88 9.76
CA ALA A 188 -3.44 15.77 9.63
C ALA A 188 -2.99 14.71 8.61
N MET A 189 -3.92 14.15 7.82
CA MET A 189 -3.59 13.11 6.84
C MET A 189 -4.17 13.39 5.45
N GLY A 190 -3.51 12.80 4.47
CA GLY A 190 -3.99 12.78 3.09
C GLY A 190 -3.52 11.54 2.35
N THR A 191 -4.38 11.05 1.46
CA THR A 191 -4.16 9.89 0.61
C THR A 191 -4.43 10.26 -0.83
N ILE A 192 -3.56 9.81 -1.73
CA ILE A 192 -3.76 9.90 -3.17
C ILE A 192 -3.26 8.61 -3.82
N GLY A 193 -3.85 8.25 -4.96
CA GLY A 193 -3.56 7.00 -5.63
C GLY A 193 -3.43 7.13 -7.13
N PHE A 194 -3.03 6.03 -7.75
CA PHE A 194 -3.16 5.83 -9.19
C PHE A 194 -3.55 4.39 -9.51
N ALA A 195 -4.18 4.19 -10.67
CA ALA A 195 -4.47 2.88 -11.24
C ALA A 195 -3.95 2.79 -12.68
N ALA A 196 -3.25 1.70 -12.99
CA ALA A 196 -2.83 1.31 -14.34
C ALA A 196 -3.84 0.37 -15.02
N SER A 197 -4.71 -0.29 -14.25
CA SER A 197 -5.85 -1.04 -14.76
C SER A 197 -6.99 -1.03 -13.74
N ALA A 198 -8.22 -1.21 -14.20
CA ALA A 198 -9.36 -1.46 -13.33
C ALA A 198 -9.30 -2.88 -12.73
N CYS A 199 -10.07 -3.09 -11.67
CA CYS A 199 -10.40 -4.43 -11.19
C CYS A 199 -11.58 -5.06 -11.94
N GLN A 200 -11.72 -6.37 -11.79
CA GLN A 200 -12.84 -7.15 -12.28
C GLN A 200 -13.71 -7.64 -11.12
N MET A 201 -15.00 -7.29 -11.15
CA MET A 201 -15.96 -7.78 -10.15
C MET A 201 -16.13 -9.30 -10.23
N PRO A 202 -16.34 -10.00 -9.11
CA PRO A 202 -16.63 -11.44 -9.10
C PRO A 202 -17.77 -11.81 -10.05
N GLY A 203 -17.49 -12.71 -11.00
CA GLY A 203 -18.46 -13.18 -12.00
C GLY A 203 -18.78 -12.18 -13.13
N ALA A 204 -18.22 -10.97 -13.11
CA ALA A 204 -18.42 -10.02 -14.20
C ALA A 204 -17.62 -10.40 -15.45
N PRO A 205 -18.17 -10.20 -16.67
CA PRO A 205 -17.50 -10.61 -17.92
C PRO A 205 -16.36 -9.67 -18.34
N LYS A 206 -16.27 -8.47 -17.75
CA LYS A 206 -15.32 -7.41 -18.11
C LYS A 206 -14.91 -6.62 -16.86
N PRO A 207 -13.74 -5.94 -16.89
CA PRO A 207 -13.35 -4.99 -15.85
C PRO A 207 -14.35 -3.84 -15.70
N LEU A 208 -14.36 -3.18 -14.54
CA LEU A 208 -15.26 -2.05 -14.24
C LEU A 208 -15.09 -0.86 -15.19
N PHE A 209 -13.86 -0.60 -15.61
CA PHE A 209 -13.50 0.43 -16.59
C PHE A 209 -12.20 0.03 -17.30
N THR A 210 -11.76 0.81 -18.28
CA THR A 210 -10.49 0.56 -18.98
C THR A 210 -9.57 1.76 -18.89
N VAL A 211 -8.31 1.51 -18.54
CA VAL A 211 -7.24 2.50 -18.62
C VAL A 211 -6.50 2.27 -19.95
N PRO A 212 -6.32 3.30 -20.80
CA PRO A 212 -5.58 3.13 -22.04
C PRO A 212 -4.13 2.69 -21.78
N GLN A 213 -3.56 1.94 -22.72
CA GLN A 213 -2.17 1.47 -22.61
C GLN A 213 -1.21 2.67 -22.47
N GLY A 214 -0.28 2.58 -21.52
CA GLY A 214 0.68 3.65 -21.24
C GLY A 214 0.07 4.87 -20.53
N MET A 215 -1.13 4.76 -19.97
CA MET A 215 -1.77 5.79 -19.15
C MET A 215 -1.97 5.30 -17.72
N LEU A 216 -2.17 6.25 -16.79
CA LEU A 216 -2.56 6.04 -15.41
C LEU A 216 -3.76 6.92 -15.07
N GLU A 217 -4.72 6.37 -14.32
CA GLU A 217 -5.81 7.14 -13.71
C GLU A 217 -5.38 7.60 -12.32
N LEU A 218 -5.19 8.91 -12.14
CA LEU A 218 -4.86 9.51 -10.85
C LEU A 218 -6.10 9.75 -10.00
N GLY A 219 -6.00 9.47 -8.70
CA GLY A 219 -7.05 9.81 -7.75
C GLY A 219 -8.33 8.99 -7.94
N LEU A 220 -8.22 7.79 -8.51
CA LEU A 220 -9.32 6.85 -8.57
C LEU A 220 -9.73 6.44 -7.15
N GLY A 221 -11.03 6.26 -6.93
CA GLY A 221 -11.52 5.67 -5.68
C GLY A 221 -11.35 4.15 -5.68
N VAL A 222 -11.52 3.52 -4.51
CA VAL A 222 -11.39 2.06 -4.36
C VAL A 222 -12.51 1.26 -5.02
N HIS A 223 -13.58 1.88 -5.53
CA HIS A 223 -14.66 1.18 -6.23
C HIS A 223 -14.67 1.50 -7.74
N GLY A 224 -13.58 2.06 -8.27
CA GLY A 224 -13.49 2.44 -9.68
C GLY A 224 -14.15 3.77 -10.03
N GLU A 225 -14.41 4.62 -9.03
CA GLU A 225 -14.93 5.97 -9.26
C GLU A 225 -13.91 6.81 -10.04
N LYS A 226 -14.42 7.62 -10.98
CA LYS A 226 -13.60 8.43 -11.88
C LYS A 226 -12.51 9.20 -11.13
N GLY A 227 -11.28 9.07 -11.62
CA GLY A 227 -10.13 9.77 -11.08
C GLY A 227 -10.18 11.29 -11.31
N ALA A 228 -9.25 11.99 -10.70
CA ALA A 228 -9.02 13.41 -10.91
C ALA A 228 -8.49 13.71 -12.33
N ALA A 229 -7.64 12.82 -12.87
CA ALA A 229 -7.05 12.97 -14.20
C ALA A 229 -6.53 11.65 -14.76
N THR A 230 -6.54 11.52 -16.08
CA THR A 230 -5.78 10.50 -16.82
C THR A 230 -4.46 11.11 -17.26
N ILE A 231 -3.33 10.52 -16.88
CA ILE A 231 -1.99 10.99 -17.25
C ILE A 231 -1.24 9.93 -18.06
N LYS A 232 -0.26 10.37 -18.86
CA LYS A 232 0.70 9.45 -19.47
C LYS A 232 1.57 8.84 -18.38
N ALA A 233 1.75 7.52 -18.42
CA ALA A 233 2.68 6.83 -17.54
C ALA A 233 4.12 7.33 -17.81
N GLY A 234 4.80 7.74 -16.75
CA GLY A 234 6.23 8.03 -16.74
C GLY A 234 6.99 7.00 -15.92
N THR A 235 8.18 7.37 -15.47
CA THR A 235 8.93 6.61 -14.46
C THR A 235 8.22 6.63 -13.11
N ALA A 236 8.52 5.66 -12.23
CA ALA A 236 7.99 5.64 -10.87
C ALA A 236 8.34 6.92 -10.08
N SER A 237 9.51 7.51 -10.33
CA SER A 237 9.94 8.79 -9.75
C SER A 237 9.00 9.93 -10.16
N GLU A 238 8.67 10.04 -11.45
CA GLU A 238 7.77 11.08 -11.97
C GLU A 238 6.34 10.91 -11.46
N VAL A 239 5.85 9.66 -11.39
CA VAL A 239 4.53 9.34 -10.84
C VAL A 239 4.47 9.72 -9.36
N MET A 240 5.45 9.30 -8.54
CA MET A 240 5.50 9.65 -7.12
C MET A 240 5.58 11.16 -6.89
N LYS A 241 6.39 11.86 -7.70
CA LYS A 241 6.46 13.33 -7.65
C LYS A 241 5.09 13.94 -7.90
N THR A 242 4.38 13.46 -8.92
CA THR A 242 3.03 13.93 -9.27
C THR A 242 2.04 13.69 -8.12
N LEU A 243 2.11 12.53 -7.44
CA LEU A 243 1.25 12.24 -6.30
C LEU A 243 1.54 13.18 -5.13
N LEU A 244 2.81 13.35 -4.75
CA LEU A 244 3.21 14.23 -3.65
C LEU A 244 2.92 15.72 -3.94
N ASP A 245 3.12 16.17 -5.18
CA ASP A 245 2.78 17.53 -5.61
C ASP A 245 1.27 17.81 -5.49
N ASN A 246 0.43 16.85 -5.91
CA ASN A 246 -1.02 16.97 -5.75
C ASN A 246 -1.46 16.92 -4.28
N LEU A 247 -0.84 16.04 -3.49
CA LEU A 247 -1.13 15.90 -2.06
C LEU A 247 -0.90 17.19 -1.29
N THR A 248 0.10 18.00 -1.67
CA THR A 248 0.48 19.24 -0.99
C THR A 248 0.15 20.51 -1.79
N ARG A 249 -0.73 20.42 -2.80
CA ARG A 249 -0.98 21.54 -3.73
C ARG A 249 -1.72 22.69 -3.05
N GLU A 250 -1.19 23.91 -3.12
CA GLU A 250 -1.70 25.08 -2.36
C GLU A 250 -3.15 25.46 -2.73
N ASP A 251 -3.52 25.32 -4.00
CA ASP A 251 -4.85 25.64 -4.55
C ASP A 251 -5.91 24.56 -4.27
N SER A 252 -5.55 23.49 -3.56
CA SER A 252 -6.45 22.38 -3.22
C SER A 252 -7.03 22.53 -1.81
N GLU A 253 -8.35 22.40 -1.68
CA GLU A 253 -9.08 22.39 -0.40
C GLU A 253 -8.77 21.13 0.42
N THR A 254 -8.28 20.06 -0.21
CA THR A 254 -8.02 18.78 0.42
C THR A 254 -6.52 18.53 0.64
N ARG A 255 -5.69 19.57 0.51
CA ARG A 255 -4.24 19.44 0.64
C ARG A 255 -3.83 19.02 2.04
N LEU A 256 -2.70 18.33 2.13
CA LEU A 256 -1.99 18.07 3.37
C LEU A 256 -0.92 19.15 3.57
N ASP A 257 -1.06 19.93 4.63
CA ASP A 257 -0.11 20.99 5.00
C ASP A 257 1.16 20.38 5.62
N LEU A 258 2.17 20.17 4.78
CA LEU A 258 3.52 19.69 5.17
C LEU A 258 4.55 20.82 5.11
N GLN A 259 5.41 20.86 6.11
CA GLN A 259 6.49 21.83 6.26
C GLN A 259 7.83 21.10 6.45
N LYS A 260 8.92 21.79 6.11
CA LYS A 260 10.27 21.28 6.37
C LYS A 260 10.46 21.05 7.88
N GLY A 261 10.95 19.88 8.23
CA GLY A 261 11.14 19.42 9.60
C GLY A 261 9.95 18.67 10.19
N ASP A 262 8.82 18.57 9.47
CA ASP A 262 7.70 17.73 9.91
C ASP A 262 8.09 16.25 9.89
N ASP A 263 7.70 15.54 10.96
CA ASP A 263 7.75 14.09 11.02
C ASP A 263 6.45 13.50 10.43
N VAL A 264 6.56 12.44 9.63
CA VAL A 264 5.41 11.79 8.98
C VAL A 264 5.43 10.27 9.12
N ALA A 265 4.24 9.68 9.21
CA ALA A 265 4.03 8.26 8.95
C ALA A 265 3.46 8.06 7.53
N VAL A 266 3.94 7.04 6.83
CA VAL A 266 3.63 6.80 5.41
C VAL A 266 3.13 5.37 5.20
N ILE A 267 2.04 5.21 4.44
CA ILE A 267 1.59 3.92 3.92
C ILE A 267 1.71 3.94 2.39
N VAL A 268 2.43 2.96 1.84
CA VAL A 268 2.46 2.66 0.40
C VAL A 268 1.65 1.39 0.17
N ASN A 269 0.37 1.57 -0.19
CA ASN A 269 -0.60 0.49 -0.26
C ASN A 269 -0.78 -0.03 -1.70
N ASN A 270 -0.78 -1.34 -1.85
CA ASN A 270 -1.06 -2.04 -3.10
C ASN A 270 -2.57 -2.21 -3.28
N LEU A 271 -3.09 -1.86 -4.46
CA LEU A 271 -4.51 -2.02 -4.77
C LEU A 271 -4.91 -3.43 -5.22
N GLY A 272 -3.94 -4.35 -5.33
CA GLY A 272 -4.20 -5.76 -5.61
C GLY A 272 -3.08 -6.39 -6.42
N CYS A 273 -2.86 -5.89 -7.63
CA CYS A 273 -2.02 -6.54 -8.65
C CYS A 273 -0.75 -5.75 -9.03
N THR A 274 -0.30 -4.82 -8.19
CA THR A 274 1.04 -4.22 -8.35
C THR A 274 2.08 -5.20 -7.82
N SER A 275 3.16 -5.46 -8.56
CA SER A 275 4.16 -6.44 -8.12
C SER A 275 4.97 -5.93 -6.93
N GLU A 276 5.53 -6.82 -6.12
CA GLU A 276 6.39 -6.43 -4.99
C GLU A 276 7.65 -5.68 -5.43
N LEU A 277 8.15 -5.95 -6.64
CA LEU A 277 9.22 -5.18 -7.27
C LEU A 277 8.77 -3.72 -7.48
N GLU A 278 7.63 -3.51 -8.12
CA GLU A 278 7.06 -2.17 -8.33
C GLU A 278 6.78 -1.47 -6.98
N MET A 279 6.21 -2.17 -6.01
CA MET A 279 5.94 -1.63 -4.66
C MET A 279 7.22 -1.19 -3.95
N GLY A 280 8.30 -1.97 -4.05
CA GLY A 280 9.61 -1.62 -3.50
C GLY A 280 10.21 -0.35 -4.12
N ILE A 281 10.03 -0.17 -5.45
CA ILE A 281 10.42 1.05 -6.16
C ILE A 281 9.58 2.24 -5.69
N LEU A 282 8.25 2.10 -5.62
CA LEU A 282 7.35 3.18 -5.18
C LEU A 282 7.67 3.63 -3.75
N ARG A 283 7.93 2.70 -2.84
CA ARG A 283 8.37 3.01 -1.47
C ARG A 283 9.69 3.78 -1.46
N ARG A 284 10.68 3.33 -2.24
CA ARG A 284 11.97 4.03 -2.37
C ARG A 284 11.75 5.48 -2.81
N GLU A 285 10.94 5.69 -3.85
CA GLU A 285 10.63 7.03 -4.35
C GLU A 285 9.92 7.90 -3.31
N ALA A 286 8.93 7.36 -2.59
CA ALA A 286 8.23 8.08 -1.54
C ALA A 286 9.20 8.58 -0.46
N VAL A 287 10.08 7.71 0.04
CA VAL A 287 11.04 8.04 1.09
C VAL A 287 12.05 9.10 0.62
N ILE A 288 12.66 8.89 -0.55
CA ILE A 288 13.67 9.82 -1.10
C ILE A 288 13.06 11.20 -1.32
N GLN A 289 11.88 11.28 -1.93
CA GLN A 289 11.28 12.55 -2.30
C GLN A 289 10.73 13.31 -1.08
N LEU A 290 10.22 12.62 -0.05
CA LEU A 290 9.88 13.25 1.22
C LEU A 290 11.12 13.82 1.92
N LYS A 291 12.21 13.06 1.99
CA LYS A 291 13.48 13.55 2.55
C LYS A 291 14.06 14.74 1.77
N GLN A 292 13.98 14.74 0.44
CA GLN A 292 14.39 15.88 -0.40
C GLN A 292 13.56 17.14 -0.15
N ARG A 293 12.29 17.00 0.24
CA ARG A 293 11.43 18.11 0.70
C ARG A 293 11.74 18.53 2.15
N GLY A 294 12.68 17.86 2.82
CA GLY A 294 13.04 18.08 4.20
C GLY A 294 11.98 17.60 5.19
N ILE A 295 11.18 16.61 4.81
CA ILE A 295 10.16 15.94 5.63
C ILE A 295 10.75 14.61 6.11
N ASN A 296 10.54 14.24 7.36
CA ASN A 296 11.17 13.06 7.98
C ASN A 296 10.17 11.89 8.05
N PRO A 297 10.29 10.83 7.23
CA PRO A 297 9.43 9.67 7.34
C PRO A 297 9.84 8.81 8.54
N VAL A 298 9.21 9.05 9.69
CA VAL A 298 9.52 8.32 10.93
C VAL A 298 8.95 6.91 10.93
N ARG A 299 7.85 6.65 10.20
CA ARG A 299 7.30 5.29 10.00
C ARG A 299 6.90 5.11 8.55
N VAL A 300 7.22 3.96 7.98
CA VAL A 300 6.84 3.59 6.61
C VAL A 300 6.31 2.18 6.59
N TYR A 301 5.11 2.00 6.05
CA TYR A 301 4.44 0.73 5.87
C TYR A 301 4.24 0.45 4.38
N GLN A 302 4.32 -0.82 3.99
CA GLN A 302 4.04 -1.26 2.61
C GLN A 302 3.27 -2.57 2.66
N GLY A 303 2.35 -2.75 1.71
CA GLY A 303 1.69 -4.03 1.45
C GLY A 303 0.33 -3.86 0.81
N SER A 304 -0.38 -4.97 0.61
CA SER A 304 -1.80 -5.00 0.28
C SER A 304 -2.60 -4.83 1.58
N LEU A 305 -2.92 -3.59 1.94
CA LEU A 305 -3.55 -3.24 3.22
C LEU A 305 -5.03 -2.90 3.07
N MET A 306 -5.37 -2.19 2.00
CA MET A 306 -6.73 -1.89 1.59
C MET A 306 -6.78 -1.95 0.07
N THR A 307 -7.15 -3.11 -0.45
CA THR A 307 -7.10 -3.40 -1.88
C THR A 307 -8.33 -2.84 -2.61
N SER A 308 -8.37 -3.04 -3.91
CA SER A 308 -9.57 -2.95 -4.74
C SER A 308 -9.55 -4.19 -5.64
N LEU A 309 -9.79 -5.36 -5.07
CA LEU A 309 -9.70 -6.67 -5.75
C LEU A 309 -8.34 -6.84 -6.46
N ASP A 310 -8.36 -7.05 -7.77
CA ASP A 310 -7.21 -7.25 -8.65
C ASP A 310 -6.76 -5.96 -9.38
N MET A 311 -7.08 -4.79 -8.83
CA MET A 311 -6.68 -3.51 -9.42
C MET A 311 -5.15 -3.38 -9.42
N LYS A 312 -4.56 -3.08 -10.59
CA LYS A 312 -3.15 -2.72 -10.66
C LYS A 312 -3.01 -1.22 -10.39
N GLY A 313 -2.46 -0.89 -9.23
CA GLY A 313 -2.28 0.48 -8.78
C GLY A 313 -1.76 0.56 -7.34
N ALA A 314 -1.58 1.78 -6.85
CA ALA A 314 -1.12 2.00 -5.49
C ALA A 314 -1.71 3.29 -4.89
N HIS A 315 -1.79 3.31 -3.56
CA HIS A 315 -2.05 4.50 -2.76
C HIS A 315 -0.78 4.92 -2.02
N ILE A 316 -0.59 6.23 -1.89
CA ILE A 316 0.32 6.84 -0.92
C ILE A 316 -0.54 7.58 0.10
N SER A 317 -0.47 7.15 1.36
CA SER A 317 -1.13 7.83 2.48
C SER A 317 -0.06 8.43 3.38
N VAL A 318 -0.19 9.71 3.73
CA VAL A 318 0.76 10.43 4.59
C VAL A 318 0.00 11.00 5.77
N LEU A 319 0.46 10.69 6.98
CA LEU A 319 0.00 11.28 8.23
C LEU A 319 1.12 12.17 8.78
N ARG A 320 0.84 13.46 8.94
CA ARG A 320 1.70 14.38 9.67
C ARG A 320 1.61 14.11 11.17
N ILE A 321 2.73 13.90 11.84
CA ILE A 321 2.79 13.62 13.26
C ILE A 321 2.72 14.93 14.05
N LEU A 322 1.51 15.28 14.49
CA LEU A 322 1.27 16.47 15.34
C LEU A 322 1.48 16.17 16.83
N ASP A 323 1.37 14.90 17.21
CA ASP A 323 1.52 14.41 18.58
C ASP A 323 2.47 13.20 18.59
N PRO A 324 3.61 13.27 19.30
CA PRO A 324 4.57 12.16 19.38
C PRO A 324 3.98 10.84 19.89
N THR A 325 2.89 10.88 20.67
CA THR A 325 2.21 9.67 21.16
C THR A 325 1.59 8.85 20.01
N TRP A 326 1.30 9.47 18.86
CA TRP A 326 0.81 8.76 17.68
C TRP A 326 1.84 7.75 17.18
N VAL A 327 3.13 8.08 17.23
CA VAL A 327 4.19 7.12 16.89
C VAL A 327 4.22 5.96 17.89
N THR A 328 4.04 6.23 19.19
CA THR A 328 3.94 5.19 20.21
C THR A 328 2.75 4.25 19.96
N PHE A 329 1.58 4.80 19.57
CA PHE A 329 0.40 3.99 19.25
C PHE A 329 0.54 3.21 17.94
N LEU A 330 1.25 3.76 16.95
CA LEU A 330 1.60 3.05 15.72
C LEU A 330 2.52 1.85 15.99
N ASP A 331 3.45 1.98 16.94
CA ASP A 331 4.37 0.92 17.38
C ASP A 331 3.76 -0.08 18.35
N ALA A 332 2.65 0.28 19.01
CA ALA A 332 2.02 -0.59 19.98
C ALA A 332 1.64 -1.95 19.35
N PRO A 333 1.83 -3.07 20.05
CA PRO A 333 1.52 -4.39 19.52
C PRO A 333 0.03 -4.51 19.20
N THR A 334 -0.30 -5.38 18.24
CA THR A 334 -1.67 -5.73 17.89
C THR A 334 -1.75 -7.21 17.55
N SER A 335 -2.89 -7.85 17.86
CA SER A 335 -3.17 -9.21 17.42
C SER A 335 -3.88 -9.25 16.06
N ALA A 336 -4.14 -8.09 15.45
CA ALA A 336 -4.71 -7.98 14.11
C ALA A 336 -3.70 -8.49 13.07
N LEU A 337 -4.07 -9.54 12.34
CA LEU A 337 -3.18 -10.25 11.42
C LEU A 337 -2.65 -9.38 10.28
N ALA A 338 -3.44 -8.40 9.84
CA ALA A 338 -3.14 -7.62 8.65
C ALA A 338 -2.39 -6.31 8.90
N TRP A 339 -2.08 -5.96 10.15
CA TRP A 339 -1.28 -4.77 10.42
C TRP A 339 0.20 -5.04 10.16
N PRO A 340 0.84 -4.35 9.21
CA PRO A 340 2.22 -4.63 8.85
C PRO A 340 3.18 -4.10 9.92
N THR A 341 4.32 -4.77 10.05
CA THR A 341 5.47 -4.21 10.78
C THR A 341 6.03 -3.02 9.98
N PRO A 342 6.36 -1.88 10.61
CA PRO A 342 6.95 -0.76 9.89
C PRO A 342 8.32 -1.15 9.33
N ILE A 343 8.61 -0.70 8.11
CA ILE A 343 9.90 -0.93 7.42
C ILE A 343 10.97 0.02 7.95
N ILE A 344 10.59 1.25 8.31
CA ILE A 344 11.47 2.22 8.98
C ILE A 344 11.06 2.28 10.45
N HIS A 345 12.02 1.97 11.33
CA HIS A 345 11.90 2.14 12.78
C HIS A 345 12.60 3.44 13.23
N LYS A 346 12.25 3.92 14.42
CA LYS A 346 12.88 5.12 15.01
C LYS A 346 14.39 4.85 15.18
N GLY A 347 15.22 5.68 14.55
CA GLY A 347 16.68 5.60 14.65
C GLY A 347 17.39 4.75 13.58
N GLY A 348 16.68 4.21 12.58
CA GLY A 348 17.27 3.41 11.50
C GLY A 348 17.75 4.20 10.27
N GLU A 349 17.87 5.53 10.37
CA GLU A 349 17.94 6.40 9.20
C GLU A 349 19.30 6.52 8.52
N ASP A 350 20.39 6.11 9.18
CA ASP A 350 21.75 6.37 8.70
C ASP A 350 22.54 5.13 8.22
N GLU A 351 22.02 3.90 8.39
CA GLU A 351 22.78 2.67 8.09
C GLU A 351 22.31 1.88 6.86
N ALA A 352 21.24 2.29 6.18
CA ALA A 352 20.69 1.50 5.06
C ALA A 352 21.67 1.29 3.88
N PHE A 353 22.70 2.13 3.78
CA PHE A 353 23.78 2.02 2.79
C PHE A 353 25.18 1.96 3.43
N SER A 354 25.28 1.65 4.73
CA SER A 354 26.59 1.33 5.31
C SER A 354 27.00 -0.03 4.80
N VAL A 355 27.89 -0.06 3.80
CA VAL A 355 28.62 -1.27 3.45
C VAL A 355 29.54 -1.54 4.64
N PRO A 356 29.37 -2.63 5.40
CA PRO A 356 30.38 -2.99 6.37
C PRO A 356 31.69 -3.12 5.60
N GLU A 357 32.78 -2.52 6.09
CA GLU A 357 34.12 -2.76 5.53
C GLU A 357 34.42 -4.25 5.70
N TYR A 358 34.00 -5.04 4.73
CA TYR A 358 34.51 -6.37 4.56
C TYR A 358 35.84 -6.20 3.85
N ASP A 359 36.93 -6.50 4.57
CA ASP A 359 38.20 -6.87 3.97
C ASP A 359 38.04 -8.26 3.31
N LEU A 360 37.12 -8.34 2.34
CA LEU A 360 37.21 -9.35 1.32
C LEU A 360 38.53 -9.02 0.63
N ASN A 361 39.56 -9.82 0.90
CA ASN A 361 40.80 -9.88 0.13
C ASN A 361 40.46 -10.22 -1.34
N LEU A 362 39.87 -9.25 -2.03
CA LEU A 362 39.62 -9.19 -3.46
C LEU A 362 40.90 -8.73 -4.18
N SER A 363 42.05 -8.81 -3.52
CA SER A 363 43.36 -8.90 -4.17
C SER A 363 43.43 -10.07 -5.16
N ALA A 364 42.50 -11.04 -5.09
CA ALA A 364 42.30 -12.05 -6.12
C ALA A 364 41.53 -11.56 -7.38
N ARG A 365 40.81 -10.44 -7.33
CA ARG A 365 40.18 -9.85 -8.54
C ARG A 365 41.21 -9.13 -9.42
N GLU A 366 42.24 -8.53 -8.82
CA GLU A 366 43.38 -8.02 -9.59
C GLU A 366 44.16 -9.16 -10.27
N ALA A 367 44.09 -10.38 -9.73
CA ALA A 367 44.69 -11.59 -10.33
C ALA A 367 43.84 -12.25 -11.45
N LEU A 368 42.60 -11.82 -11.65
CA LEU A 368 41.74 -12.25 -12.77
C LEU A 368 41.71 -11.22 -13.92
N GLY A 369 42.56 -10.19 -13.86
CA GLY A 369 43.09 -9.61 -15.09
C GLY A 369 43.88 -10.70 -15.77
N SER A 370 43.29 -11.35 -16.78
CA SER A 370 44.06 -12.24 -17.63
C SER A 370 45.26 -11.43 -18.10
N SER A 371 46.46 -11.84 -17.71
CA SER A 371 47.74 -11.30 -18.19
C SER A 371 47.96 -11.61 -19.68
N TYR A 372 46.87 -11.76 -20.44
CA TYR A 372 46.84 -12.18 -21.82
C TYR A 372 47.13 -10.96 -22.69
N ILE A 373 48.41 -10.63 -22.74
CA ILE A 373 48.93 -9.64 -23.67
C ILE A 373 48.82 -10.24 -25.08
N LEU A 374 47.93 -9.68 -25.90
CA LEU A 374 47.86 -10.00 -27.32
C LEU A 374 49.13 -9.45 -28.00
N LYS A 375 50.13 -10.32 -28.16
CA LYS A 375 51.43 -9.95 -28.75
C LYS A 375 51.37 -9.64 -30.24
N ASP A 376 50.33 -10.13 -30.92
CA ASP A 376 50.12 -9.93 -32.36
C ASP A 376 49.09 -8.81 -32.60
N PRO A 377 49.49 -7.71 -33.26
CA PRO A 377 48.59 -6.61 -33.62
C PRO A 377 47.36 -7.07 -34.43
N ALA A 378 47.47 -8.12 -35.25
CA ALA A 378 46.37 -8.64 -36.04
C ALA A 378 45.28 -9.27 -35.15
N HIS A 379 45.69 -10.01 -34.12
CA HIS A 379 44.76 -10.60 -33.15
C HIS A 379 44.09 -9.54 -32.27
N ALA A 380 44.83 -8.50 -31.88
CA ALA A 380 44.27 -7.39 -31.11
C ALA A 380 43.23 -6.60 -31.92
N HIS A 381 43.52 -6.35 -33.20
CA HIS A 381 42.57 -5.73 -34.12
C HIS A 381 41.32 -6.60 -34.34
N ALA A 382 41.49 -7.91 -34.55
CA ALA A 382 40.38 -8.84 -34.72
C ALA A 382 39.48 -8.92 -33.48
N LEU A 383 40.06 -9.01 -32.27
CA LEU A 383 39.28 -9.01 -31.03
C LEU A 383 38.51 -7.71 -30.86
N ARG A 384 39.14 -6.56 -31.11
CA ARG A 384 38.48 -5.25 -31.04
C ARG A 384 37.30 -5.18 -32.02
N ALA A 385 37.48 -5.61 -33.27
CA ALA A 385 36.41 -5.66 -34.25
C ALA A 385 35.27 -6.60 -33.83
N CYS A 386 35.58 -7.74 -33.21
CA CYS A 386 34.55 -8.62 -32.64
C CYS A 386 33.77 -7.94 -31.52
N LEU A 387 34.44 -7.26 -30.57
CA LEU A 387 33.79 -6.55 -29.48
C LEU A 387 32.95 -5.37 -29.99
N GLU A 388 33.46 -4.58 -30.93
CA GLU A 388 32.71 -3.50 -31.58
C GLU A 388 31.46 -4.03 -32.30
N SER A 389 31.59 -5.17 -32.99
CA SER A 389 30.45 -5.84 -33.63
C SER A 389 29.41 -6.30 -32.62
N LEU A 390 29.83 -6.89 -31.50
CA LEU A 390 28.93 -7.30 -30.42
C LEU A 390 28.21 -6.09 -29.80
N VAL A 391 28.96 -5.01 -29.51
CA VAL A 391 28.39 -3.74 -28.99
C VAL A 391 27.37 -3.14 -29.95
N ALA A 392 27.60 -3.23 -31.26
CA ALA A 392 26.66 -2.74 -32.25
C ALA A 392 25.43 -3.64 -32.44
N LYS A 393 25.59 -4.97 -32.35
CA LYS A 393 24.57 -5.93 -32.76
C LYS A 393 23.69 -6.46 -31.64
N VAL A 394 24.23 -6.72 -30.45
CA VAL A 394 23.44 -7.29 -29.33
C VAL A 394 22.25 -6.40 -28.94
N PRO A 395 22.37 -5.06 -28.85
CA PRO A 395 21.22 -4.20 -28.55
C PRO A 395 20.10 -4.27 -29.60
N GLN A 396 20.42 -4.59 -30.86
CA GLN A 396 19.43 -4.72 -31.94
C GLN A 396 18.65 -6.04 -31.88
N HIS A 397 19.14 -7.01 -31.12
CA HIS A 397 18.59 -8.37 -31.04
C HIS A 397 18.12 -8.76 -29.63
N GLU A 398 18.11 -7.82 -28.67
CA GLU A 398 17.68 -8.05 -27.29
C GLU A 398 16.32 -8.77 -27.21
N GLU A 399 15.28 -8.20 -27.84
CA GLU A 399 13.92 -8.75 -27.81
C GLU A 399 13.83 -10.13 -28.47
N LEU A 400 14.55 -10.34 -29.57
CA LEU A 400 14.60 -11.64 -30.25
C LEU A 400 15.25 -12.71 -29.36
N LEU A 401 16.36 -12.37 -28.70
CA LEU A 401 17.08 -13.29 -27.81
C LEU A 401 16.22 -13.66 -26.58
N ASN A 402 15.54 -12.68 -25.97
CA ASN A 402 14.57 -12.92 -24.90
C ASN A 402 13.41 -13.81 -25.37
N THR A 403 12.91 -13.59 -26.59
CA THR A 403 11.82 -14.39 -27.17
C THR A 403 12.26 -15.84 -27.38
N LEU A 404 13.44 -16.06 -27.97
CA LEU A 404 13.97 -17.42 -28.17
C LEU A 404 14.20 -18.14 -26.84
N ASP A 405 14.76 -17.43 -25.87
CA ASP A 405 15.02 -17.95 -24.54
C ASP A 405 13.72 -18.29 -23.79
N SER A 406 12.65 -17.50 -23.94
CA SER A 406 11.34 -17.77 -23.32
C SER A 406 10.71 -19.12 -23.71
N GLY A 407 11.20 -19.77 -24.78
CA GLY A 407 10.74 -21.09 -25.21
C GLY A 407 11.18 -22.25 -24.30
N CYS A 408 12.31 -22.13 -23.60
CA CYS A 408 12.82 -23.17 -22.68
C CYS A 408 13.59 -22.65 -21.45
N GLY A 409 13.82 -21.34 -21.36
CA GLY A 409 14.48 -20.61 -20.28
C GLY A 409 13.54 -19.57 -19.64
N ASP A 410 14.11 -18.53 -19.04
CA ASP A 410 13.41 -17.48 -18.30
C ASP A 410 13.14 -16.21 -19.13
N GLY A 411 13.65 -16.15 -20.36
CA GLY A 411 13.36 -15.10 -21.31
C GLY A 411 14.17 -13.82 -21.07
N ASP A 412 15.33 -13.94 -20.43
CA ASP A 412 16.19 -12.81 -20.08
C ASP A 412 17.53 -12.77 -20.83
N CYS A 413 17.85 -13.79 -21.63
CA CYS A 413 19.15 -13.93 -22.29
C CYS A 413 19.62 -12.66 -23.03
N GLY A 414 18.73 -12.00 -23.79
CA GLY A 414 19.02 -10.75 -24.47
C GLY A 414 19.32 -9.60 -23.50
N THR A 415 18.51 -9.48 -22.45
CA THR A 415 18.69 -8.49 -21.37
C THR A 415 20.01 -8.70 -20.63
N THR A 416 20.34 -9.94 -20.30
CA THR A 416 21.57 -10.36 -19.61
C THR A 416 22.81 -10.08 -20.47
N LEU A 417 22.75 -10.42 -21.77
CA LEU A 417 23.82 -10.09 -22.71
C LEU A 417 24.01 -8.58 -22.85
N LEU A 418 22.92 -7.80 -22.88
CA LEU A 418 23.00 -6.35 -22.98
C LEU A 418 23.72 -5.71 -21.78
N LEU A 419 23.53 -6.23 -20.57
CA LEU A 419 24.27 -5.78 -19.38
C LEU A 419 25.78 -6.00 -19.55
N GLY A 420 26.19 -7.19 -20.00
CA GLY A 420 27.59 -7.50 -20.27
C GLY A 420 28.17 -6.62 -21.40
N ILE A 421 27.40 -6.39 -22.45
CA ILE A 421 27.82 -5.56 -23.59
C ILE A 421 27.95 -4.08 -23.22
N ARG A 422 27.08 -3.54 -22.36
CA ARG A 422 27.23 -2.17 -21.84
C ARG A 422 28.53 -2.02 -21.05
N ALA A 423 28.84 -2.98 -20.17
CA ALA A 423 30.11 -2.98 -19.44
C ALA A 423 31.33 -3.06 -20.38
N ILE A 424 31.26 -3.85 -21.46
CA ILE A 424 32.30 -3.91 -22.49
C ILE A 424 32.41 -2.57 -23.23
N SER A 425 31.29 -1.98 -23.64
CA SER A 425 31.24 -0.70 -24.34
C SER A 425 31.91 0.42 -23.53
N ASP A 426 31.66 0.46 -22.21
CA ASP A 426 32.24 1.46 -21.31
C ASP A 426 33.77 1.30 -21.18
N GLN A 427 34.28 0.06 -21.25
CA GLN A 427 35.71 -0.24 -21.13
C GLN A 427 36.44 -0.29 -22.48
N LEU A 428 35.74 -0.40 -23.60
CA LEU A 428 36.28 -0.54 -24.95
C LEU A 428 37.33 0.54 -25.32
N PRO A 429 37.16 1.83 -24.93
CA PRO A 429 38.17 2.86 -25.20
C PRO A 429 39.48 2.65 -24.42
N SER A 430 39.42 1.99 -23.27
CA SER A 430 40.54 1.77 -22.35
C SER A 430 41.19 0.37 -22.47
N LEU A 431 40.60 -0.52 -23.27
CA LEU A 431 41.16 -1.88 -23.45
C LEU A 431 42.52 -1.80 -24.15
N PRO A 432 43.57 -2.44 -23.60
CA PRO A 432 44.91 -2.49 -24.19
C PRO A 432 44.89 -3.43 -25.41
N THR A 433 44.30 -2.94 -26.50
CA THR A 433 44.22 -3.61 -27.81
C THR A 433 45.23 -3.01 -28.80
N THR A 434 46.08 -2.09 -28.35
CA THR A 434 46.95 -1.29 -29.22
C THR A 434 48.38 -1.10 -28.72
N GLN A 435 48.79 -1.64 -27.56
CA GLN A 435 50.16 -1.48 -27.07
C GLN A 435 50.97 -2.79 -27.15
N PRO A 436 52.12 -2.80 -27.86
CA PRO A 436 53.06 -3.91 -27.77
C PRO A 436 53.64 -3.99 -26.35
N PRO A 437 54.08 -5.18 -25.89
CA PRO A 437 54.71 -5.30 -24.58
C PRO A 437 55.93 -4.37 -24.48
N PRO A 438 56.16 -3.73 -23.31
CA PRO A 438 57.34 -2.89 -23.11
C PRO A 438 58.63 -3.69 -23.33
N SER A 439 59.58 -3.09 -24.06
CA SER A 439 60.89 -3.65 -24.44
C SER A 439 61.82 -3.84 -23.25
#